data_AF-A0A3S4M6S9-F1
#
_entry.id   AF-A0A3S4M6S9-F1
#
_cell.length_a   1.000
_cell.length_b   1.000
_cell.length_c   1.000
_cell.angle_alpha   90.00
_cell.angle_beta   90.00
_cell.angle_gamma   90.00
#
_symmetry.space_group_name_H-M   'P 1'
#
loop_
_entity.id
_entity.type
_entity.pdbx_description
1 polymer ?
#
loop_
_entity_poly.entity_id
_entity_poly.type
_entity_poly.pdbx_seq_one_letter_code
_entity_poly.pdbx_strand_id
1 'polypeptide(L)'
;MVISIRRSRQDEGEKLIAIWCRSVDATHHFLSASYRSELEELVRSFLPEAPLWVAVTEQDEPVAFMLLTGQHMDALFVDPDVSWLRRREIAG
;
A
#
# COMPACT_ATOMS: atom_id res chain seq x y z
N MET A 1 -1.69 -19.12 -1.26
CA MET A 1 -1.53 -17.85 -0.54
C MET A 1 -2.87 -17.49 0.05
N VAL A 2 -3.06 -17.74 1.33
CA VAL A 2 -4.20 -17.24 2.09
C VAL A 2 -3.92 -15.78 2.47
N ILE A 3 -4.95 -14.93 2.36
CA ILE A 3 -4.89 -13.53 2.79
C ILE A 3 -5.93 -13.33 3.89
N SER A 4 -5.51 -12.66 4.97
CA SER A 4 -6.40 -12.21 6.05
C SER A 4 -6.38 -10.69 6.16
N ILE A 5 -7.46 -10.10 6.64
CA ILE A 5 -7.56 -8.64 6.85
C ILE A 5 -7.59 -8.36 8.35
N ARG A 6 -6.78 -7.41 8.82
CA ARG A 6 -6.75 -6.96 10.22
C ARG A 6 -6.42 -5.47 10.33
N ARG A 7 -6.42 -4.92 11.56
CA ARG A 7 -5.91 -3.58 11.83
C ARG A 7 -4.38 -3.52 11.68
N SER A 8 -3.86 -2.38 11.23
CA SER A 8 -2.42 -2.08 11.24
C SER A 8 -1.88 -2.00 12.66
N ARG A 9 -0.58 -2.24 12.80
CA ARG A 9 0.19 -1.99 14.03
C ARG A 9 1.15 -0.82 13.82
N GLN A 10 1.52 -0.13 14.90
CA GLN A 10 2.40 1.05 14.84
C GLN A 10 3.81 0.73 14.31
N ASP A 11 4.30 -0.48 14.57
CA ASP A 11 5.61 -0.97 14.11
C ASP A 11 5.64 -1.38 12.63
N GLU A 12 4.49 -1.32 11.94
CA GLU A 12 4.37 -1.69 10.52
C GLU A 12 4.50 -0.48 9.57
N GLY A 13 4.65 0.75 10.10
CA GLY A 13 4.67 1.98 9.31
C GLY A 13 5.63 1.94 8.12
N GLU A 14 6.88 1.55 8.33
CA GLU A 14 7.89 1.45 7.26
C GLU A 14 7.51 0.44 6.17
N LYS A 15 6.85 -0.66 6.53
CA LYS A 15 6.36 -1.65 5.55
C LYS A 15 5.22 -1.08 4.71
N LEU A 16 4.30 -0.36 5.34
CA LEU A 16 3.18 0.27 4.64
C LEU A 16 3.65 1.39 3.71
N ILE A 17 4.66 2.16 4.12
CA ILE A 17 5.32 3.15 3.26
C ILE A 17 5.97 2.45 2.06
N ALA A 18 6.68 1.33 2.26
CA ALA A 18 7.29 0.59 1.16
C ALA A 18 6.25 0.06 0.15
N ILE A 19 5.08 -0.40 0.62
CA ILE A 19 3.95 -0.81 -0.24
C ILE A 19 3.44 0.40 -1.04
N TRP A 20 3.22 1.54 -0.39
CA TRP A 20 2.80 2.76 -1.07
C TRP A 20 3.83 3.19 -2.12
N CYS A 21 5.12 3.20 -1.78
CA CYS A 21 6.19 3.54 -2.71
C CYS A 21 6.12 2.65 -3.95
N ARG A 22 6.17 1.33 -3.77
CA ARG A 22 6.17 0.38 -4.90
C ARG A 22 4.89 0.44 -5.73
N SER A 23 3.73 0.68 -5.09
CA SER A 23 2.45 0.85 -5.79
C SER A 23 2.46 2.08 -6.71
N VAL A 24 2.91 3.22 -6.18
CA VAL A 24 2.96 4.48 -6.93
C VAL A 24 4.02 4.43 -8.03
N ASP A 25 5.18 3.85 -7.77
CA ASP A 25 6.23 3.68 -8.79
C ASP A 25 5.74 2.80 -9.95
N ALA A 26 4.88 1.81 -9.68
CA ALA A 26 4.38 0.88 -10.69
C ALA A 26 3.21 1.43 -11.53
N THR A 27 2.46 2.42 -11.05
CA THR A 27 1.21 2.84 -11.73
C THR A 27 1.02 4.35 -11.88
N HIS A 28 1.78 5.18 -11.15
CA HIS A 28 1.62 6.64 -11.13
C HIS A 28 2.79 7.35 -11.81
N HIS A 29 3.25 6.83 -12.95
CA HIS A 29 4.33 7.43 -13.75
C HIS A 29 4.05 8.87 -14.23
N PHE A 30 2.83 9.36 -14.03
CA PHE A 30 2.43 10.73 -14.33
C PHE A 30 2.87 11.75 -13.26
N LEU A 31 3.27 11.31 -12.06
CA LEU A 31 3.77 12.20 -11.01
C LEU A 31 5.18 12.69 -11.34
N SER A 32 5.45 13.97 -11.10
CA SER A 32 6.82 14.48 -11.13
C SER A 32 7.62 13.95 -9.95
N ALA A 33 8.94 13.86 -10.10
CA ALA A 33 9.83 13.41 -9.02
C ALA A 33 9.72 14.28 -7.77
N SER A 34 9.59 15.60 -7.92
CA SER A 34 9.45 16.52 -6.78
C SER A 34 8.15 16.29 -6.01
N TYR A 35 7.03 16.19 -6.73
CA TYR A 35 5.73 15.99 -6.10
C TYR A 35 5.61 14.60 -5.47
N ARG A 36 6.24 13.59 -6.09
CA ARG A 36 6.40 12.25 -5.53
C ARG A 36 7.12 12.28 -4.18
N SER A 37 8.23 12.99 -4.07
CA SER A 37 8.98 13.13 -2.81
C SER A 37 8.17 13.88 -1.74
N GLU A 38 7.47 14.96 -2.10
CA GLU A 38 6.59 15.69 -1.18
C GLU A 38 5.46 14.79 -0.63
N LEU A 39 4.85 13.97 -1.50
CA LEU A 39 3.84 13.00 -1.06
C LEU A 39 4.43 11.92 -0.15
N GLU A 40 5.65 11.47 -0.39
CA GLU A 40 6.30 10.47 0.47
C GLU A 40 6.49 10.99 1.89
N GLU A 41 6.94 12.24 2.05
CA GLU A 41 7.10 12.87 3.37
C GLU A 41 5.77 12.95 4.12
N LEU A 42 4.69 13.33 3.43
CA LEU A 42 3.34 13.37 4.00
C LEU A 42 2.86 11.97 4.40
N VAL A 43 3.06 10.98 3.54
CA VAL A 43 2.65 9.59 3.78
C VAL A 43 3.43 8.98 4.95
N ARG A 44 4.73 9.27 5.05
CA ARG A 44 5.61 8.78 6.13
C ARG A 44 5.20 9.30 7.50
N SER A 45 4.73 10.55 7.58
CA SER A 45 4.21 11.11 8.83
C SER A 45 2.80 10.59 9.18
N PHE A 46 1.98 10.27 8.17
CA PHE A 46 0.58 9.90 8.38
C PHE A 46 0.35 8.40 8.64
N LEU A 47 0.96 7.50 7.86
CA LEU A 47 0.63 6.07 7.89
C LEU A 47 0.86 5.37 9.25
N PRO A 48 1.91 5.68 10.03
CA PRO A 48 2.14 5.02 11.32
C PRO A 48 1.02 5.24 12.34
N GLU A 49 0.32 6.37 12.25
CA GLU A 49 -0.75 6.75 13.19
C GLU A 49 -2.16 6.53 12.63
N ALA A 50 -2.29 6.33 11.31
CA ALA A 50 -3.58 6.18 10.66
C ALA A 50 -4.28 4.86 11.05
N PRO A 51 -5.62 4.87 11.23
CA PRO A 51 -6.39 3.68 11.59
C PRO A 51 -6.63 2.79 10.36
N LEU A 52 -5.56 2.22 9.82
CA LEU A 52 -5.56 1.45 8.59
C LEU A 52 -6.09 0.02 8.82
N TRP A 53 -6.60 -0.56 7.74
CA TRP A 53 -6.76 -1.99 7.59
C TRP A 53 -5.66 -2.52 6.68
N VAL A 54 -5.07 -3.65 7.02
CA VAL A 54 -4.00 -4.29 6.24
C VAL A 54 -4.43 -5.67 5.79
N ALA A 55 -4.08 -6.02 4.56
CA ALA A 55 -4.14 -7.39 4.08
C ALA A 55 -2.79 -8.06 4.32
N VAL A 56 -2.80 -9.22 4.96
CA VAL A 56 -1.59 -9.91 5.41
C VAL A 56 -1.52 -11.33 4.87
N THR A 57 -0.30 -11.81 4.67
CA THR A 57 0.00 -13.20 4.31
C THR A 57 -0.19 -14.14 5.51
N GLU A 58 -0.02 -15.44 5.29
CA GLU A 58 0.00 -16.46 6.35
C GLU A 58 1.10 -16.21 7.40
N GLN A 59 2.19 -15.52 7.03
CA GLN A 59 3.28 -15.12 7.91
C GLN A 59 2.99 -13.79 8.64
N ASP A 60 1.77 -13.29 8.55
CA ASP A 60 1.33 -12.01 9.10
C ASP A 60 2.07 -10.78 8.51
N GLU A 61 2.60 -10.92 7.28
CA GLU A 61 3.29 -9.85 6.56
C GLU A 61 2.29 -9.01 5.76
N PRO A 62 2.24 -7.67 5.95
CA PRO A 62 1.39 -6.78 5.17
C PRO A 62 1.77 -6.78 3.68
N VAL A 63 0.77 -6.89 2.81
CA VAL A 63 0.92 -6.83 1.33
C VAL A 63 -0.05 -5.83 0.68
N ALA A 64 -1.00 -5.29 1.44
CA ALA A 64 -1.84 -4.19 1.02
C ALA A 64 -2.38 -3.45 2.24
N PHE A 65 -2.83 -2.22 2.05
CA PHE A 65 -3.54 -1.48 3.09
C PHE A 65 -4.67 -0.62 2.51
N MET A 66 -5.62 -0.30 3.37
CA MET A 66 -6.79 0.50 3.08
C MET A 66 -7.05 1.47 4.23
N LEU A 67 -7.36 2.72 3.90
CA LEU A 67 -7.92 3.70 4.83
C LEU A 67 -9.43 3.80 4.63
N LEU A 68 -10.18 3.61 5.72
CA LEU A 68 -11.63 3.74 5.75
C LEU A 68 -12.04 4.82 6.76
N THR A 69 -12.81 5.80 6.30
CA THR A 69 -13.48 6.80 7.15
C THR A 69 -14.99 6.59 7.05
N GLY A 70 -15.59 6.02 8.09
CA GLY A 70 -16.99 5.63 8.09
C GLY A 70 -17.28 4.57 7.02
N GLN A 71 -18.06 4.93 6.00
CA GLN A 71 -18.36 4.08 4.84
C GLN A 71 -17.57 4.47 3.57
N HIS A 72 -16.59 5.38 3.70
CA HIS A 72 -15.81 5.87 2.57
C HIS A 72 -14.39 5.27 2.58
N MET A 73 -13.92 4.86 1.40
CA MET A 73 -12.56 4.38 1.19
C MET A 73 -11.71 5.51 0.64
N ASP A 74 -10.93 6.14 1.53
CA ASP A 74 -10.07 7.28 1.19
C ASP A 74 -8.82 6.83 0.42
N ALA A 75 -8.28 5.66 0.74
CA ALA A 75 -7.05 5.14 0.14
C ALA A 75 -7.06 3.61 0.08
N LEU A 76 -6.52 3.06 -1.00
CA LEU A 76 -6.27 1.63 -1.18
C LEU A 76 -4.97 1.44 -1.98
N PHE A 77 -4.00 0.77 -1.38
CA PHE A 77 -2.72 0.46 -2.02
C PHE A 77 -2.39 -1.03 -1.85
N VAL A 78 -1.89 -1.65 -2.92
CA VAL A 78 -1.58 -3.07 -2.99
C VAL A 78 -0.19 -3.23 -3.56
N ASP A 79 0.63 -4.04 -2.89
CA ASP A 79 1.94 -4.40 -3.37
C ASP A 79 1.86 -4.94 -4.82
N PRO A 80 2.63 -4.37 -5.77
CA PRO A 80 2.55 -4.75 -7.18
C PRO A 80 2.97 -6.20 -7.46
N ASP A 81 3.71 -6.85 -6.58
CA ASP A 81 4.16 -8.23 -6.76
C ASP A 81 3.08 -9.26 -6.40
N VAL A 82 2.09 -8.86 -5.59
CA VAL A 82 0.90 -9.69 -5.31
C VAL A 82 -0.32 -9.27 -6.14
N SER A 83 -0.24 -8.12 -6.81
CA SER A 83 -1.31 -7.60 -7.66
C SER A 83 -1.48 -8.40 -8.97
N TRP A 84 -2.72 -8.56 -9.42
CA TRP A 84 -3.04 -9.18 -10.71
C TRP A 84 -2.55 -8.37 -11.92
N LEU A 85 -2.15 -7.11 -11.74
CA LEU A 85 -1.66 -6.27 -12.84
C LEU A 85 -0.40 -6.85 -13.52
N ARG A 86 0.49 -7.53 -12.78
CA ARG A 86 1.67 -8.22 -13.37
C ARG A 86 1.34 -9.52 -14.11
N ARG A 87 0.17 -10.13 -13.91
CA ARG A 87 -0.16 -11.44 -14.48
C ARG A 87 -0.59 -11.41 -15.95
N ARG A 88 -0.66 -10.23 -16.57
CA ARG A 88 -1.07 -10.05 -17.98
C ARG A 88 0.07 -9.94 -19.00
N GLU A 89 1.33 -9.95 -18.59
CA GLU A 89 2.46 -9.81 -19.53
C GLU A 89 3.17 -11.13 -19.90
N ILE A 90 2.70 -12.29 -19.43
CA ILE A 90 3.23 -13.61 -19.85
C ILE A 90 2.10 -14.45 -20.47
N ALA A 91 1.60 -14.00 -21.61
CA ALA A 91 0.79 -14.79 -22.54
C ALA A 91 0.93 -14.17 -23.94
N GLY A 92 2.11 -14.32 -24.53
CA GLY A 92 2.44 -13.98 -25.92
C GLY A 92 3.23 -15.11 -26.52
#